data_AF-A0A497H2C3-F1
#
_entry.id   AF-A0A497H2C3-F1
#
_cell.length_a   1.000
_cell.length_b   1.000
_cell.length_c   1.000
_cell.angle_alpha   90.00
_cell.angle_beta   90.00
_cell.angle_gamma   90.00
#
_symmetry.space_group_name_H-M   'P 1'
#
loop_
_entity.id
_entity.type
_entity.pdbx_description
1 polymer ?
#
loop_
_entity_poly.entity_id
_entity_poly.type
_entity_poly.pdbx_seq_one_letter_code
_entity_poly.pdbx_strand_id
1 'polypeptide(L)'
;MGNMSDPIKDATCWLLLKKPWYGTFVSMIRWRENDQCPSMGVCIRRDGTVAGVWNAEFVKRLTRKELATVLMHEADHVIRLHTVRRLDRWPELWNVAADMVINGPKDNPHLVIEGECHLPTFPPTEPGGKPISCVYNKFDPAWTTEEVFNALKKESKIC
;
A
#
# COMPACT_ATOMS: atom_id res chain seq x y z
N MET A 1 8.10 32.47 5.18
CA MET A 1 8.20 31.12 4.59
C MET A 1 7.15 30.27 5.26
N GLY A 2 6.05 29.98 4.56
CA GLY A 2 4.94 29.20 5.14
C GLY A 2 5.44 27.81 5.52
N ASN A 3 5.21 27.41 6.77
CA ASN A 3 5.56 26.09 7.27
C ASN A 3 4.76 25.08 6.44
N MET A 4 5.39 24.38 5.48
CA MET A 4 4.71 23.35 4.69
C MET A 4 4.21 22.30 5.67
N SER A 5 2.89 22.13 5.75
CA SER A 5 2.29 21.10 6.59
C SER A 5 2.82 19.74 6.14
N ASP A 6 3.35 18.96 7.08
CA ASP A 6 3.78 17.58 6.88
C ASP A 6 2.67 16.80 6.15
N PRO A 7 2.89 16.36 4.89
CA PRO A 7 1.83 15.81 4.05
C PRO A 7 1.25 14.52 4.63
N ILE A 8 2.08 13.74 5.33
CA ILE A 8 1.63 12.53 6.01
C ILE A 8 0.70 12.88 7.16
N LYS A 9 1.03 13.91 7.95
CA LYS A 9 0.14 14.37 9.04
C LYS A 9 -1.17 14.94 8.50
N ASP A 10 -1.12 15.74 7.44
CA ASP A 10 -2.34 16.30 6.83
C ASP A 10 -3.28 15.19 6.32
N ALA A 11 -2.76 14.22 5.57
CA ALA A 11 -3.54 13.07 5.11
C ALA A 11 -4.02 12.17 6.26
N THR A 12 -3.22 12.01 7.32
CA THR A 12 -3.63 11.25 8.53
C THR A 12 -4.76 11.94 9.28
N CYS A 13 -4.67 13.26 9.49
CA CYS A 13 -5.74 14.06 10.09
C CYS A 13 -7.02 13.98 9.25
N TRP A 14 -6.88 14.01 7.92
CA TRP A 14 -8.02 13.84 7.03
C TRP A 14 -8.63 12.43 7.14
N LEU A 15 -7.82 11.38 7.20
CA LEU A 15 -8.27 10.01 7.45
C LEU A 15 -8.97 9.86 8.80
N LEU A 16 -8.50 10.51 9.86
CA LEU A 16 -9.16 10.49 11.17
C LEU A 16 -10.61 10.99 11.10
N LEU A 17 -10.90 11.94 10.22
CA LEU A 17 -12.26 12.46 10.01
C LEU A 17 -13.12 11.58 9.10
N LYS A 18 -12.51 10.94 8.08
CA LYS A 18 -13.25 10.21 7.02
C LYS A 18 -13.33 8.70 7.25
N LYS A 19 -12.30 8.11 7.83
CA LYS A 19 -12.13 6.69 8.15
C LYS A 19 -11.41 6.55 9.51
N PRO A 20 -12.05 6.91 10.63
CA PRO A 20 -11.39 7.06 11.94
C PRO A 20 -10.54 5.87 12.36
N TRP A 21 -10.97 4.64 12.04
CA TRP A 21 -10.23 3.42 12.32
C TRP A 21 -8.87 3.38 11.60
N TYR A 22 -8.84 3.63 10.28
CA TYR A 22 -7.60 3.71 9.52
C TYR A 22 -6.75 4.92 9.96
N GLY A 23 -7.37 6.08 10.19
CA GLY A 23 -6.65 7.26 10.68
C GLY A 23 -5.94 7.01 12.01
N THR A 24 -6.60 6.32 12.93
CA THR A 24 -6.02 5.93 14.23
C THR A 24 -4.84 4.98 14.02
N PHE A 25 -5.01 3.94 13.20
CA PHE A 25 -3.93 3.01 12.90
C PHE A 25 -2.71 3.71 12.28
N VAL A 26 -2.93 4.50 11.23
CA VAL A 26 -1.87 5.24 10.52
C VAL A 26 -1.15 6.23 11.43
N SER A 27 -1.86 6.87 12.37
CA SER A 27 -1.25 7.78 13.35
C SER A 27 -0.28 7.09 14.32
N MET A 28 -0.37 5.77 14.49
CA MET A 28 0.56 5.00 15.31
C MET A 28 1.82 4.57 14.55
N ILE A 29 1.82 4.69 13.21
CA ILE A 29 2.97 4.32 12.37
C ILE A 29 4.05 5.39 12.48
N ARG A 30 5.29 4.95 12.71
CA ARG A 30 6.46 5.84 12.77
C ARG A 30 6.99 6.11 11.37
N TRP A 31 6.43 7.13 10.72
CA TRP A 31 6.81 7.55 9.37
C TRP A 31 8.16 8.27 9.33
N ARG A 32 8.98 7.94 8.33
CA ARG A 32 10.23 8.64 8.01
C ARG A 32 10.37 8.79 6.50
N GLU A 33 10.86 9.94 6.08
CA GLU A 33 11.24 10.13 4.67
C GLU A 33 12.44 9.24 4.33
N ASN A 34 12.41 8.60 3.16
CA ASN A 34 13.49 7.77 2.63
C ASN A 34 13.41 7.73 1.09
N ASP A 35 14.48 8.15 0.42
CA ASP A 35 14.59 8.20 -1.03
C ASP A 35 14.96 6.84 -1.68
N GLN A 36 15.47 5.88 -0.89
CA GLN A 36 15.79 4.53 -1.36
C GLN A 36 14.55 3.70 -1.67
N CYS A 37 13.41 4.04 -1.04
CA CYS A 37 12.11 3.50 -1.42
C CYS A 37 11.59 4.32 -2.59
N PRO A 38 11.17 3.73 -3.73
CA PRO A 38 10.63 4.49 -4.85
C PRO A 38 9.22 5.04 -4.58
N SER A 39 8.53 4.54 -3.55
CA SER A 39 7.15 4.87 -3.22
C SER A 39 6.95 5.03 -1.70
N MET A 40 6.15 4.17 -1.09
CA MET A 40 5.92 4.06 0.35
C MET A 40 6.03 2.59 0.74
N GLY A 41 6.26 2.33 2.02
CA GLY A 41 6.33 0.97 2.53
C GLY A 41 6.30 0.93 4.04
N VAL A 42 5.90 -0.21 4.59
CA VAL A 42 5.83 -0.45 6.04
C VAL A 42 6.50 -1.75 6.45
N CYS A 43 6.92 -1.81 7.71
CA CYS A 43 7.38 -3.04 8.34
C CYS A 43 7.06 -3.06 9.83
N ILE A 44 6.97 -4.28 10.38
CA ILE A 44 6.98 -4.50 11.83
C ILE A 44 8.43 -4.75 12.24
N ARG A 45 8.94 -3.92 13.16
CA ARG A 45 10.29 -4.05 13.70
C ARG A 45 10.35 -5.14 14.76
N ARG A 46 11.58 -5.57 15.10
CA ARG A 46 11.82 -6.60 16.14
C ARG A 46 11.28 -6.21 17.52
N ASP A 47 11.18 -4.92 17.82
CA ASP A 47 10.62 -4.38 19.05
C ASP A 47 9.08 -4.29 19.04
N GLY A 48 8.42 -4.83 17.99
CA GLY A 48 6.97 -4.79 17.81
C GLY A 48 6.44 -3.46 17.28
N THR A 49 7.31 -2.46 17.07
CA THR A 49 6.86 -1.15 16.55
C THR A 49 6.62 -1.19 15.05
N VAL A 50 5.60 -0.47 14.60
CA VAL A 50 5.30 -0.32 13.18
C VAL A 50 6.06 0.90 12.65
N ALA A 51 6.90 0.68 11.64
CA ALA A 51 7.66 1.73 10.97
C ALA A 51 7.19 1.86 9.53
N GLY A 52 7.10 3.10 9.05
CA GLY A 52 6.75 3.42 7.68
C GLY A 52 7.82 4.29 7.05
N VAL A 53 8.07 4.08 5.76
CA VAL A 53 8.94 4.92 4.93
C VAL A 53 8.14 5.51 3.78
N TRP A 54 8.50 6.71 3.37
CA TRP A 54 7.88 7.37 2.22
C TRP A 54 8.89 8.19 1.44
N ASN A 55 8.70 8.24 0.13
CA ASN A 55 9.52 9.01 -0.78
C ASN A 55 8.87 10.37 -1.06
N ALA A 56 9.62 11.46 -0.89
CA ALA A 56 9.07 12.79 -1.09
C ALA A 56 8.66 13.08 -2.54
N GLU A 57 9.43 12.60 -3.52
CA GLU A 57 9.07 12.76 -4.93
C GLU A 57 7.80 11.98 -5.28
N PHE A 58 7.60 10.81 -4.67
CA PHE A 58 6.36 10.06 -4.80
C PHE A 58 5.17 10.80 -4.20
N VAL A 59 5.28 11.22 -2.93
CA VAL A 59 4.20 11.88 -2.20
C VAL A 59 3.82 13.23 -2.82
N LYS A 60 4.78 14.00 -3.34
CA LYS A 60 4.52 15.28 -4.04
C LYS A 60 3.59 15.15 -5.24
N ARG A 61 3.53 13.96 -5.87
CA ARG A 61 2.66 13.71 -7.04
C ARG A 61 1.23 13.33 -6.65
N LEU A 62 0.98 13.07 -5.36
CA LEU A 62 -0.32 12.60 -4.88
C LEU A 62 -1.17 13.77 -4.38
N THR A 63 -2.44 13.72 -4.70
CA THR A 63 -3.46 14.49 -3.98
C THR A 63 -3.60 13.95 -2.55
N ARG A 64 -4.15 14.77 -1.64
CA ARG A 64 -4.43 14.34 -0.26
C ARG A 64 -5.29 13.05 -0.20
N LYS A 65 -6.26 12.91 -1.11
CA LYS A 65 -7.13 11.73 -1.18
C LYS A 65 -6.34 10.48 -1.62
N GLU A 66 -5.49 10.61 -2.64
CA GLU A 66 -4.65 9.49 -3.08
C GLU A 66 -3.64 9.10 -2.01
N LEU A 67 -3.00 10.08 -1.36
CA LEU A 67 -2.09 9.81 -0.25
C LEU A 67 -2.80 9.11 0.91
N ALA A 68 -4.00 9.55 1.27
CA ALA A 68 -4.82 8.88 2.27
C ALA A 68 -5.15 7.43 1.89
N THR A 69 -5.47 7.18 0.61
CA THR A 69 -5.69 5.82 0.10
C THR A 69 -4.42 4.96 0.15
N VAL A 70 -3.25 5.52 -0.19
CA VAL A 70 -1.96 4.82 -0.03
C VAL A 70 -1.66 4.53 1.44
N LEU A 71 -1.92 5.46 2.36
CA LEU A 71 -1.75 5.21 3.79
C LEU A 71 -2.67 4.08 4.30
N MET A 72 -3.90 3.98 3.79
CA MET A 72 -4.78 2.84 4.06
C MET A 72 -4.21 1.52 3.51
N HIS A 73 -3.67 1.54 2.29
CA HIS A 73 -3.01 0.38 1.66
C HIS A 73 -1.84 -0.12 2.52
N GLU A 74 -0.95 0.78 2.92
CA GLU A 74 0.19 0.46 3.78
C GLU A 74 -0.26 -0.06 5.16
N ALA A 75 -1.30 0.55 5.76
CA ALA A 75 -1.86 0.03 6.99
C ALA A 75 -2.31 -1.43 6.83
N ASP A 76 -2.96 -1.77 5.72
CA ASP A 76 -3.48 -3.10 5.43
C ASP A 76 -2.37 -4.16 5.29
N HIS A 77 -1.17 -3.80 4.82
CA HIS A 77 -0.01 -4.70 4.87
C HIS A 77 0.36 -5.11 6.30
N VAL A 78 0.20 -4.21 7.27
CA VAL A 78 0.48 -4.48 8.69
C VAL A 78 -0.67 -5.24 9.33
N ILE A 79 -1.91 -4.78 9.13
CA ILE A 79 -3.13 -5.38 9.70
C ILE A 79 -3.25 -6.85 9.28
N ARG A 80 -2.98 -7.13 8.00
CA ARG A 80 -3.02 -8.50 7.45
C ARG A 80 -1.71 -9.25 7.68
N LEU A 81 -0.76 -8.70 8.42
CA LEU A 81 0.54 -9.29 8.74
C LEU A 81 1.35 -9.70 7.50
N HIS A 82 1.17 -9.05 6.35
CA HIS A 82 1.90 -9.38 5.12
C HIS A 82 3.41 -9.22 5.26
N THR A 83 3.85 -8.27 6.10
CA THR A 83 5.27 -8.01 6.38
C THR A 83 5.94 -9.13 7.19
N VAL A 84 5.17 -9.96 7.88
CA VAL A 84 5.66 -11.05 8.75
C VAL A 84 5.37 -12.42 8.13
N ARG A 85 4.20 -12.58 7.51
CA ARG A 85 3.75 -13.86 6.93
C ARG A 85 4.45 -14.23 5.63
N ARG A 86 5.30 -13.37 5.06
CA ARG A 86 6.09 -13.69 3.85
C ARG A 86 6.90 -14.97 4.02
N LEU A 87 7.60 -15.13 5.15
CA LEU A 87 8.56 -16.21 5.40
C LEU A 87 9.61 -16.27 4.27
N ASP A 88 9.91 -17.47 3.76
CA ASP A 88 10.89 -17.75 2.71
C ASP A 88 10.34 -17.54 1.29
N ARG A 89 9.13 -16.97 1.15
CA ARG A 89 8.54 -16.69 -0.18
C ARG A 89 9.29 -15.58 -0.90
N TRP A 90 9.31 -15.68 -2.24
CA TRP A 90 9.97 -14.70 -3.11
C TRP A 90 9.39 -13.29 -2.85
N PRO A 91 10.20 -12.31 -2.42
CA PRO A 91 9.70 -11.04 -1.90
C PRO A 91 8.84 -10.25 -2.88
N GLU A 92 9.27 -10.16 -4.12
CA GLU A 92 8.61 -9.37 -5.16
C GLU A 92 7.24 -9.97 -5.51
N LEU A 93 7.16 -11.29 -5.66
CA LEU A 93 5.90 -11.98 -5.97
C LEU A 93 4.93 -11.99 -4.79
N TRP A 94 5.46 -12.10 -3.56
CA TRP A 94 4.65 -11.94 -2.36
C TRP A 94 4.07 -10.53 -2.25
N ASN A 95 4.86 -9.51 -2.57
CA ASN A 95 4.36 -8.13 -2.59
C ASN A 95 3.20 -7.98 -3.58
N VAL A 96 3.37 -8.47 -4.81
CA VAL A 96 2.29 -8.44 -5.82
C VAL A 96 1.03 -9.16 -5.33
N ALA A 97 1.17 -10.34 -4.70
CA ALA A 97 0.03 -11.08 -4.15
C ALA A 97 -0.66 -10.30 -3.02
N ALA A 98 0.11 -9.70 -2.12
CA ALA A 98 -0.39 -8.88 -1.02
C ALA A 98 -1.14 -7.65 -1.54
N ASP A 99 -0.56 -6.93 -2.49
CA ASP A 99 -1.15 -5.73 -3.09
C ASP A 99 -2.48 -6.07 -3.78
N MET A 100 -2.55 -7.18 -4.53
CA MET A 100 -3.79 -7.65 -5.14
C MET A 100 -4.90 -7.84 -4.10
N VAL A 101 -4.62 -8.57 -3.02
CA VAL A 101 -5.62 -8.84 -1.97
C VAL A 101 -6.04 -7.56 -1.25
N ILE A 102 -5.10 -6.65 -0.98
CA ILE A 102 -5.39 -5.36 -0.33
C ILE A 102 -6.26 -4.48 -1.24
N ASN A 103 -5.89 -4.35 -2.53
CA ASN A 103 -6.59 -3.50 -3.47
C ASN A 103 -8.01 -4.01 -3.77
N GLY A 104 -8.19 -5.33 -3.75
CA GLY A 104 -9.44 -5.98 -4.11
C GLY A 104 -9.70 -5.98 -5.62
N PRO A 105 -10.84 -6.53 -6.07
CA PRO A 105 -11.20 -6.58 -7.48
C PRO A 105 -11.46 -5.19 -8.05
N LYS A 106 -11.19 -5.01 -9.35
CA LYS A 106 -11.34 -3.71 -10.02
C LYS A 106 -12.77 -3.15 -9.95
N ASP A 107 -13.78 -4.03 -10.04
CA ASP A 107 -15.19 -3.64 -10.03
C ASP A 107 -15.72 -3.36 -8.61
N ASN A 108 -15.00 -3.80 -7.58
CA ASN A 108 -15.36 -3.59 -6.17
C ASN A 108 -14.10 -3.45 -5.30
N PRO A 109 -13.35 -2.34 -5.46
CA PRO A 109 -12.10 -2.13 -4.75
C PRO A 109 -12.32 -1.96 -3.24
N HIS A 110 -11.37 -2.40 -2.43
CA HIS A 110 -11.50 -2.31 -0.97
C HIS A 110 -11.15 -0.92 -0.41
N LEU A 111 -10.23 -0.21 -1.07
CA LEU A 111 -9.66 1.05 -0.59
C LEU A 111 -10.49 2.26 -1.03
N VAL A 112 -11.74 2.31 -0.55
CA VAL A 112 -12.75 3.30 -0.93
C VAL A 112 -12.96 4.35 0.16
N ILE A 113 -12.88 5.62 -0.22
CA ILE A 113 -13.16 6.78 0.64
C ILE A 113 -14.26 7.61 -0.02
N GLU A 114 -15.32 7.93 0.72
CA GLU A 114 -16.48 8.69 0.19
C GLU A 114 -17.16 8.05 -1.04
N GLY A 115 -17.05 6.73 -1.22
CA GLY A 115 -17.67 6.01 -2.34
C GLY A 115 -16.76 5.85 -3.57
N GLU A 116 -15.56 6.43 -3.55
CA GLU A 116 -14.59 6.32 -4.64
C GLU A 116 -13.27 5.69 -4.19
N CYS A 117 -12.62 4.95 -5.08
CA CYS A 117 -11.25 4.46 -4.87
C CYS A 117 -10.28 5.47 -5.48
N HIS A 118 -9.35 5.98 -4.66
CA HIS A 118 -8.34 6.96 -5.07
C HIS A 118 -6.94 6.35 -5.10
N LEU A 119 -6.80 5.07 -5.49
CA LEU A 119 -5.49 4.49 -5.69
C LEU A 119 -4.78 5.23 -6.84
N PRO A 120 -3.51 5.64 -6.67
CA PRO A 120 -2.83 6.39 -7.70
C PRO A 120 -2.61 5.49 -8.92
N THR A 121 -3.13 5.95 -10.06
CA THR A 121 -2.90 5.36 -11.37
C THR A 121 -1.66 6.02 -11.95
N PHE A 122 -0.46 5.63 -11.50
CA PHE A 122 0.73 6.14 -12.16
C PHE A 122 0.76 5.56 -13.58
N PRO A 123 0.88 6.39 -14.64
CA PRO A 123 1.29 5.85 -15.92
C PRO A 123 2.64 5.15 -15.70
N PRO A 124 2.92 4.03 -16.40
CA PRO A 124 4.21 3.38 -16.28
C PRO A 124 5.27 4.44 -16.52
N THR A 125 6.24 4.53 -15.61
CA THR A 125 7.26 5.58 -15.59
C THR A 125 8.13 5.59 -16.84
N GLU A 126 7.98 4.60 -17.72
CA GLU A 126 8.63 4.51 -19.04
C GLU A 126 7.69 3.84 -20.08
N PRO A 127 7.79 4.18 -21.38
CA PRO A 127 7.13 3.44 -22.44
C PRO A 127 7.62 1.98 -22.44
N GLY A 128 6.76 1.04 -22.03
CA GLY A 128 7.10 -0.38 -21.92
C GLY A 128 7.51 -0.85 -20.51
N GLY A 129 7.58 0.05 -19.52
CA GLY A 129 7.65 -0.33 -18.12
C GLY A 129 6.35 -1.02 -17.70
N LYS A 130 6.43 -2.13 -16.96
CA LYS A 130 5.24 -2.67 -16.29
C LYS A 130 4.75 -1.60 -15.31
N PRO A 131 3.46 -1.24 -15.28
CA PRO A 131 2.96 -0.32 -14.27
C PRO A 131 3.25 -0.91 -12.89
N ILE A 132 4.08 -0.22 -12.09
CA ILE A 132 4.42 -0.66 -10.72
C ILE A 132 3.32 -0.28 -9.72
N SER A 133 2.27 0.43 -10.14
CA SER A 133 1.25 0.90 -9.22
C SER A 133 -0.08 0.19 -9.38
N CYS A 134 -0.52 -0.44 -8.30
CA CYS A 134 -1.89 -0.88 -8.04
C CYS A 134 -2.38 -2.00 -8.97
N VAL A 135 -1.92 -3.22 -8.72
CA VAL A 135 -2.51 -4.40 -9.34
C VAL A 135 -3.81 -4.75 -8.62
N TYR A 136 -4.94 -4.67 -9.31
CA TYR A 136 -6.22 -5.15 -8.78
C TYR A 136 -6.23 -6.68 -8.68
N ASN A 137 -6.98 -7.22 -7.72
CA ASN A 137 -7.17 -8.65 -7.60
C ASN A 137 -7.90 -9.18 -8.84
N LYS A 138 -7.25 -10.11 -9.55
CA LYS A 138 -7.85 -10.86 -10.67
C LYS A 138 -8.35 -12.25 -10.26
N PHE A 139 -8.05 -12.67 -9.04
CA PHE A 139 -8.47 -13.95 -8.49
C PHE A 139 -9.77 -13.80 -7.71
N ASP A 140 -10.30 -14.91 -7.22
CA ASP A 140 -11.49 -14.93 -6.38
C ASP A 140 -11.27 -14.02 -5.14
N PRO A 141 -12.17 -13.07 -4.85
CA PRO A 141 -12.06 -12.18 -3.68
C PRO A 141 -12.00 -12.91 -2.33
N ALA A 142 -12.46 -14.15 -2.26
CA ALA A 142 -12.37 -14.98 -1.05
C ALA A 142 -10.98 -15.57 -0.82
N TRP A 143 -10.10 -15.53 -1.82
CA TRP A 143 -8.76 -16.11 -1.70
C TRP A 143 -7.87 -15.32 -0.74
N THR A 144 -7.09 -16.08 0.02
CA THR A 144 -6.00 -15.59 0.86
C THR A 144 -4.82 -15.12 0.01
N THR A 145 -3.96 -14.28 0.60
CA THR A 145 -2.70 -13.85 -0.01
C THR A 145 -1.82 -15.03 -0.40
N GLU A 146 -1.82 -16.10 0.39
CA GLU A 146 -1.09 -17.34 0.11
C GLU A 146 -1.63 -18.08 -1.12
N GLU A 147 -2.94 -18.16 -1.29
CA GLU A 147 -3.56 -18.79 -2.46
C GLU A 147 -3.26 -17.99 -3.73
N VAL A 148 -3.38 -16.66 -3.66
CA VAL A 148 -2.98 -15.74 -4.73
C VAL A 148 -1.50 -15.90 -5.07
N PHE A 149 -0.62 -15.92 -4.07
CA PHE A 149 0.81 -16.15 -4.26
C PHE A 149 1.10 -17.49 -4.96
N ASN A 150 0.45 -18.57 -4.52
CA ASN A 150 0.65 -19.90 -5.10
C ASN A 150 0.17 -19.96 -6.55
N ALA A 151 -0.92 -19.28 -6.89
CA ALA A 151 -1.40 -19.17 -8.26
C ALA A 151 -0.42 -18.36 -9.13
N LEU A 152 0.04 -17.20 -8.64
CA LEU A 152 1.05 -16.39 -9.34
C LEU A 152 2.38 -17.12 -9.53
N LYS A 153 2.80 -17.93 -8.55
CA LYS A 153 4.02 -18.76 -8.64
C LYS A 153 3.91 -19.76 -9.78
N LYS A 154 2.75 -20.44 -9.91
CA LYS A 154 2.46 -21.38 -11.02
C LYS A 154 2.47 -20.67 -12.38
N GLU A 155 1.84 -19.50 -12.49
CA GLU A 155 1.82 -18.71 -13.73
C GLU A 155 3.23 -18.25 -14.14
N SER A 156 4.06 -17.87 -13.17
CA SER A 156 5.40 -17.35 -13.40
C SER A 156 6.43 -18.43 -13.76
N LYS A 157 6.06 -19.72 -13.70
CA LYS A 157 6.97 -20.89 -13.87
C LYS A 157 8.21 -20.85 -12.97
N ILE A 158 8.08 -20.26 -11.78
CA ILE A 158 9.17 -20.19 -10.80
C ILE A 158 9.03 -21.43 -9.92
N CYS A 159 9.99 -22.36 -9.99
CA CYS A 159 9.97 -23.68 -9.32
C CYS A 159 9.86 -23.57 -7.79
#